data_AF-A0A0L6UGR6-F1
#
_entry.id   AF-A0A0L6UGR6-F1
#
_cell.length_a   1.000
_cell.length_b   1.000
_cell.length_c   1.000
_cell.angle_alpha   90.00
_cell.angle_beta   90.00
_cell.angle_gamma   90.00
#
_symmetry.space_group_name_H-M   'P 1'
#
loop_
_entity.id
_entity.type
_entity.pdbx_description
1 polymer ?
#
loop_
_entity_poly.entity_id
_entity_poly.type
_entity_poly.pdbx_seq_one_letter_code
_entity_poly.pdbx_strand_id
1 'polypeptide(L)'
;MSSFWGKKTKLKDIFNHSTHISLKSSQSKYFVTHAKSLIGKEFEIFLQAAPFILFPFLDQDQCDMWHSLSILSSYKFQTHIINMANFQAHLKTHISNFLHHTIKSTAQWINKPKFHMLVHLPDSILCFGPAPLFSTEKFESYNGILRNASTHSNRLAPGRDIAIEFSNYHSFSFKGILKHP
;
A
#
# COMPACT_ATOMS: atom_id res chain seq x y z
N MET A 1 -6.38 -11.12 -12.64
CA MET A 1 -5.93 -11.49 -11.27
C MET A 1 -6.63 -12.71 -10.67
N SER A 2 -7.93 -12.98 -10.88
CA SER A 2 -8.54 -14.22 -10.35
C SER A 2 -7.91 -15.51 -10.93
N SER A 3 -7.55 -15.51 -12.22
CA SER A 3 -6.78 -16.59 -12.87
C SER A 3 -5.31 -16.68 -12.41
N PHE A 4 -4.72 -15.56 -12.00
CA PHE A 4 -3.34 -15.47 -11.51
C PHE A 4 -3.17 -16.18 -10.14
N TRP A 5 -4.19 -16.11 -9.28
CA TRP A 5 -4.19 -16.74 -7.95
C TRP A 5 -4.66 -18.21 -7.94
N GLY A 6 -5.06 -18.77 -9.08
CA GLY A 6 -5.55 -20.14 -9.20
C GLY A 6 -4.47 -21.22 -9.04
N LYS A 7 -3.18 -20.85 -9.08
CA LYS A 7 -2.03 -21.77 -8.96
C LYS A 7 -1.23 -21.50 -7.68
N LYS A 8 -1.88 -21.58 -6.52
CA LYS A 8 -1.27 -21.36 -5.18
C LYS A 8 -0.04 -22.23 -4.90
N THR A 9 0.03 -23.43 -5.47
CA THR A 9 1.15 -24.37 -5.31
C THR A 9 2.39 -23.88 -6.06
N LYS A 10 2.24 -23.50 -7.33
CA LYS A 10 3.36 -23.03 -8.17
C LYS A 10 4.01 -21.75 -7.63
N LEU A 11 3.21 -20.82 -7.08
CA LEU A 11 3.72 -19.59 -6.46
C LEU A 11 4.53 -19.83 -5.18
N LYS A 12 4.21 -20.87 -4.40
CA LYS A 12 4.98 -21.24 -3.19
C LYS A 12 6.37 -21.76 -3.55
N ASP A 13 6.47 -22.57 -4.59
CA ASP A 13 7.73 -23.18 -5.01
C ASP A 13 8.70 -22.14 -5.60
N ILE A 14 8.16 -21.17 -6.37
CA ILE A 14 8.95 -20.10 -6.99
C ILE A 14 9.53 -19.14 -5.94
N PHE A 15 8.74 -18.76 -4.93
CA PHE A 15 9.17 -17.82 -3.88
C PHE A 15 10.18 -18.46 -2.89
N ASN A 16 10.24 -19.79 -2.81
CA ASN A 16 11.23 -20.50 -2.00
C ASN A 16 12.59 -20.68 -2.71
N HIS A 17 12.62 -20.61 -4.05
CA HIS A 17 13.85 -20.79 -4.84
C HIS A 17 14.59 -19.50 -5.18
N SER A 18 13.96 -18.33 -5.05
CA SER A 18 14.61 -17.03 -5.25
C SER A 18 15.49 -16.65 -4.06
N THR A 19 16.71 -17.20 -4.00
CA THR A 19 17.72 -17.02 -2.94
C THR A 19 18.43 -15.65 -2.97
N HIS A 20 18.07 -14.74 -3.87
CA HIS A 20 18.79 -13.48 -4.10
C HIS A 20 18.15 -12.22 -3.50
N ILE A 21 16.94 -12.31 -2.94
CA ILE A 21 16.32 -11.19 -2.23
C ILE A 21 16.36 -11.52 -0.75
N SER A 22 16.85 -10.61 0.08
CA SER A 22 16.98 -10.72 1.54
C SER A 22 15.65 -10.83 2.29
N LEU A 23 14.62 -11.41 1.68
CA LEU A 23 13.38 -11.83 2.33
C LEU A 23 13.65 -13.17 2.99
N LYS A 24 13.57 -13.22 4.33
CA LYS A 24 13.65 -14.50 5.05
C LYS A 24 12.60 -15.46 4.47
N SER A 25 12.91 -16.74 4.31
CA SER A 25 11.98 -17.73 3.72
C SER A 25 10.63 -17.86 4.46
N SER A 26 10.53 -17.35 5.69
CA SER A 26 9.26 -17.20 6.41
C SER A 26 8.34 -16.12 5.81
N GLN A 27 8.90 -15.05 5.25
CA GLN A 27 8.17 -13.95 4.62
C GLN A 27 7.62 -14.34 3.25
N SER A 28 8.35 -15.15 2.47
CA SER A 28 7.89 -15.63 1.15
C SER A 28 6.57 -16.41 1.24
N LYS A 29 6.53 -17.40 2.14
CA LYS A 29 5.35 -18.22 2.40
C LYS A 29 4.19 -17.38 2.90
N TYR A 30 4.47 -16.35 3.72
CA TYR A 30 3.46 -15.41 4.19
C TYR A 30 2.86 -14.60 3.03
N PHE A 31 3.67 -13.99 2.17
CA PHE A 31 3.19 -13.21 1.01
C PHE A 31 2.29 -14.03 0.09
N VAL A 32 2.66 -15.28 -0.21
CA VAL A 32 1.85 -16.16 -1.07
C VAL A 32 0.54 -16.58 -0.39
N THR A 33 0.56 -16.82 0.93
CA THR A 33 -0.62 -17.29 1.68
C THR A 33 -1.61 -16.15 1.97
N HIS A 34 -1.11 -14.94 2.19
CA HIS A 34 -1.88 -13.76 2.60
C HIS A 34 -1.97 -12.68 1.51
N ALA A 35 -1.70 -13.00 0.25
CA ALA A 35 -1.66 -12.01 -0.83
C ALA A 35 -2.93 -11.17 -1.03
N LYS A 36 -4.09 -11.67 -0.57
CA LYS A 36 -5.35 -10.93 -0.63
C LYS A 36 -5.56 -9.95 0.54
N SER A 37 -4.67 -10.00 1.53
CA SER A 37 -4.77 -9.27 2.80
C SER A 37 -3.48 -8.50 3.12
N LEU A 38 -2.68 -8.17 2.10
CA LEU A 38 -1.46 -7.40 2.28
C LEU A 38 -1.78 -5.97 2.74
N ILE A 39 -1.07 -5.50 3.77
CA ILE A 39 -1.10 -4.10 4.18
C ILE A 39 -0.24 -3.22 3.24
N GLY A 40 -0.36 -1.89 3.33
CA GLY A 40 0.32 -0.95 2.41
C GLY A 40 1.82 -1.23 2.24
N LYS A 41 2.55 -1.33 3.34
CA LYS A 41 4.00 -1.65 3.34
C LYS A 41 4.33 -3.02 2.74
N GLU A 42 3.51 -4.04 3.02
CA GLU A 42 3.68 -5.37 2.46
C GLU A 42 3.42 -5.38 0.94
N PHE A 43 2.44 -4.61 0.50
CA PHE A 43 2.14 -4.45 -0.91
C PHE A 43 3.29 -3.78 -1.67
N GLU A 44 3.98 -2.79 -1.08
CA GLU A 44 5.19 -2.20 -1.68
C GLU A 44 6.33 -3.21 -1.83
N ILE A 45 6.61 -3.98 -0.77
CA ILE A 45 7.65 -5.01 -0.79
C ILE A 45 7.32 -6.05 -1.86
N PHE A 46 6.04 -6.45 -1.95
CA PHE A 46 5.57 -7.32 -3.01
C PHE A 46 5.77 -6.66 -4.38
N LEU A 47 5.42 -5.39 -4.53
CA LEU A 47 5.62 -4.64 -5.78
C LEU A 47 7.10 -4.57 -6.20
N GLN A 48 8.05 -4.55 -5.27
CA GLN A 48 9.47 -4.52 -5.62
C GLN A 48 10.03 -5.92 -5.91
N ALA A 49 9.55 -6.94 -5.20
CA ALA A 49 10.07 -8.30 -5.33
C ALA A 49 9.49 -9.06 -6.52
N ALA A 50 8.23 -8.79 -6.89
CA ALA A 50 7.56 -9.62 -7.88
C ALA A 50 8.16 -9.60 -9.30
N PRO A 51 8.82 -8.54 -9.81
CA PRO A 51 9.51 -8.62 -11.09
C PRO A 51 10.54 -9.75 -11.14
N PHE A 52 11.33 -9.90 -10.09
CA PHE A 52 12.38 -10.93 -10.00
C PHE A 52 11.83 -12.35 -9.89
N ILE A 53 10.60 -12.50 -9.40
CA ILE A 53 9.98 -13.78 -9.07
C ILE A 53 8.99 -14.21 -10.15
N LEU A 54 8.22 -13.26 -10.70
CA LEU A 54 7.08 -13.51 -11.55
C LEU A 54 7.38 -13.31 -13.04
N PHE A 55 8.26 -12.38 -13.43
CA PHE A 55 8.46 -12.04 -14.85
C PHE A 55 8.82 -13.24 -15.74
N PRO A 56 9.59 -14.25 -15.30
CA PRO A 56 9.83 -15.46 -16.09
C PRO A 56 8.55 -16.25 -16.45
N PHE A 57 7.43 -15.96 -15.79
CA PHE A 57 6.15 -16.65 -15.94
C PHE A 57 5.02 -15.76 -16.48
N LEU A 58 5.31 -14.48 -16.74
CA LEU A 58 4.36 -13.52 -17.27
C LEU A 58 4.56 -13.34 -18.78
N ASP A 59 3.48 -13.10 -19.51
CA ASP A 59 3.58 -12.60 -20.89
C ASP A 59 3.97 -11.10 -20.90
N GLN A 60 4.33 -10.58 -22.07
CA GLN A 60 4.78 -9.20 -22.19
C GLN A 60 3.72 -8.19 -21.73
N ASP A 61 2.45 -8.43 -22.06
CA ASP A 61 1.35 -7.55 -21.66
C ASP A 61 1.17 -7.51 -20.14
N GLN A 62 1.35 -8.66 -19.47
CA GLN A 62 1.34 -8.76 -18.02
C GLN A 62 2.55 -8.05 -17.42
N CYS A 63 3.74 -8.18 -18.00
CA CYS A 63 4.93 -7.44 -17.57
C CYS A 63 4.73 -5.92 -17.68
N ASP A 64 4.16 -5.44 -18.77
CA ASP A 64 3.91 -4.01 -18.99
C ASP A 64 2.84 -3.45 -18.02
N MET A 65 1.78 -4.23 -17.79
CA MET A 65 0.78 -3.91 -16.76
C MET A 65 1.43 -3.83 -15.37
N TRP A 66 2.35 -4.74 -15.08
CA TRP A 66 3.04 -4.77 -13.80
C TRP A 66 4.00 -3.59 -13.65
N HIS A 67 4.78 -3.29 -14.69
CA HIS A 67 5.70 -2.17 -14.72
C HIS A 67 4.97 -0.82 -14.54
N SER A 68 3.85 -0.63 -15.24
CA SER A 68 3.01 0.56 -15.08
C SER A 68 2.41 0.68 -13.68
N LEU A 69 2.02 -0.44 -13.04
CA LEU A 69 1.60 -0.46 -11.64
C LEU A 69 2.72 -0.07 -10.68
N SER A 70 3.93 -0.60 -10.88
CA SER A 70 5.10 -0.27 -10.04
C SER A 70 5.42 1.22 -10.10
N ILE A 71 5.48 1.80 -11.30
CA ILE A 71 5.73 3.24 -11.45
C ILE A 71 4.66 4.04 -10.72
N LEU A 72 3.38 3.72 -10.94
CA LEU A 72 2.27 4.44 -10.32
C LEU A 72 2.30 4.35 -8.79
N SER A 73 2.70 3.20 -8.25
CA SER A 73 2.84 3.02 -6.80
C SER A 73 3.89 3.96 -6.21
N SER A 74 5.03 4.16 -6.90
CA SER A 74 6.08 5.08 -6.46
C SER A 74 5.56 6.52 -6.30
N TYR A 75 4.70 6.99 -7.20
CA TYR A 75 4.07 8.31 -7.08
C TYR A 75 3.10 8.38 -5.89
N LYS A 76 2.36 7.31 -5.59
CA LYS A 76 1.46 7.25 -4.44
C LYS A 76 2.23 7.33 -3.12
N PHE A 77 3.41 6.73 -3.02
CA PHE A 77 4.18 6.70 -1.78
C PHE A 77 5.15 7.87 -1.61
N GLN A 78 5.15 8.81 -2.56
CA GLN A 78 5.98 10.00 -2.49
C GLN A 78 5.52 10.92 -1.34
N THR A 79 6.43 11.27 -0.45
CA THR A 79 6.16 12.12 0.72
C THR A 79 6.41 13.60 0.47
N HIS A 80 7.17 13.94 -0.58
CA HIS A 80 7.55 15.30 -0.92
C HIS A 80 7.49 15.55 -2.43
N ILE A 81 6.80 16.61 -2.84
CA ILE A 81 6.61 17.00 -4.24
C ILE A 81 7.28 18.35 -4.47
N ILE A 82 8.35 18.38 -5.28
CA ILE A 82 9.13 19.61 -5.55
C ILE A 82 8.40 20.51 -6.56
N ASN A 83 7.91 19.92 -7.66
CA ASN A 83 7.19 20.65 -8.70
C ASN A 83 5.82 19.99 -8.92
N MET A 84 4.77 20.65 -8.45
CA MET A 84 3.41 20.13 -8.53
C MET A 84 2.92 19.98 -9.98
N ALA A 85 3.23 20.93 -10.86
CA ALA A 85 2.77 20.89 -12.25
C ALA A 85 3.33 19.67 -13.00
N ASN A 86 4.64 19.44 -12.90
CA ASN A 86 5.29 18.27 -13.52
C ASN A 86 4.82 16.97 -12.89
N PHE A 87 4.69 16.94 -11.56
CA PHE A 87 4.18 15.77 -10.84
C PHE A 87 2.76 15.41 -11.32
N GLN A 88 1.88 16.39 -11.47
CA GLN A 88 0.52 16.20 -11.95
C GLN A 88 0.48 15.67 -13.39
N ALA A 89 1.28 16.26 -14.29
CA ALA A 89 1.38 15.81 -15.67
C ALA A 89 1.86 14.35 -15.75
N HIS A 90 2.92 14.02 -15.02
CA HIS A 90 3.46 12.66 -14.99
C HIS A 90 2.48 11.67 -14.35
N LEU A 91 1.86 12.03 -13.23
CA LEU A 91 0.89 11.18 -12.53
C LEU A 91 -0.30 10.85 -13.44
N LYS A 92 -0.87 11.85 -14.14
CA LYS A 92 -1.97 11.63 -15.09
C LYS A 92 -1.56 10.71 -16.23
N THR A 93 -0.35 10.86 -16.76
CA THR A 93 0.22 9.97 -17.79
C THR A 93 0.36 8.53 -17.27
N HIS A 94 0.94 8.34 -16.08
CA HIS A 94 1.12 7.01 -15.50
C HIS A 94 -0.20 6.33 -15.14
N ILE A 95 -1.19 7.07 -14.65
CA ILE A 95 -2.56 6.56 -14.45
C ILE A 95 -3.13 6.10 -15.80
N SER A 96 -3.03 6.93 -16.84
CA SER A 96 -3.56 6.60 -18.17
C SER A 96 -2.90 5.35 -18.75
N ASN A 97 -1.57 5.23 -18.65
CA ASN A 97 -0.83 4.06 -19.10
C ASN A 97 -1.24 2.80 -18.33
N PHE A 98 -1.34 2.88 -17.01
CA PHE A 98 -1.78 1.74 -16.19
C PHE A 98 -3.21 1.31 -16.54
N LEU A 99 -4.13 2.26 -16.73
CA LEU A 99 -5.50 1.97 -17.14
C LEU A 99 -5.54 1.33 -18.53
N HIS A 100 -4.73 1.81 -19.48
CA HIS A 100 -4.62 1.22 -20.81
C HIS A 100 -4.22 -0.26 -20.76
N HIS A 101 -3.14 -0.59 -20.06
CA HIS A 101 -2.71 -1.99 -19.90
C HIS A 101 -3.75 -2.84 -19.15
N THR A 102 -4.42 -2.27 -18.16
CA THR A 102 -5.42 -2.98 -17.38
C THR A 102 -6.67 -3.31 -18.21
N ILE A 103 -7.15 -2.37 -19.03
CA ILE A 103 -8.31 -2.56 -19.91
C ILE A 103 -7.97 -3.56 -21.02
N LYS A 104 -6.76 -3.48 -21.58
CA LYS A 104 -6.25 -4.46 -22.56
C LYS A 104 -6.28 -5.88 -22.01
N SER A 105 -5.96 -6.06 -20.73
CA SER A 105 -6.03 -7.36 -20.05
C SER A 105 -7.46 -7.81 -19.76
N THR A 106 -8.30 -6.94 -19.17
CA THR A 106 -9.74 -7.19 -19.04
C THR A 106 -10.53 -5.91 -18.72
N ALA A 107 -11.63 -5.69 -19.43
CA ALA A 107 -12.48 -4.51 -19.22
C ALA A 107 -13.24 -4.52 -17.87
N GLN A 108 -13.29 -5.66 -17.17
CA GLN A 108 -14.04 -5.80 -15.91
C GLN A 108 -13.55 -4.88 -14.78
N TRP A 109 -12.30 -4.39 -14.87
CA TRP A 109 -11.70 -3.54 -13.85
C TRP A 109 -12.30 -2.12 -13.79
N ILE A 110 -12.91 -1.64 -14.89
CA ILE A 110 -13.52 -0.31 -14.97
C ILE A 110 -14.65 -0.15 -13.93
N ASN A 111 -15.35 -1.24 -13.60
CA ASN A 111 -16.44 -1.25 -12.63
C ASN A 111 -15.96 -1.30 -11.17
N LYS A 112 -14.66 -1.33 -10.91
CA LYS A 112 -14.14 -1.41 -9.54
C LYS A 112 -13.91 0.00 -8.98
N PRO A 113 -14.49 0.33 -7.79
CA PRO A 113 -14.37 1.67 -7.20
C PRO A 113 -12.92 2.16 -7.04
N LYS A 114 -11.97 1.25 -6.80
CA LYS A 114 -10.55 1.61 -6.66
C LYS A 114 -9.94 2.19 -7.95
N PHE A 115 -10.40 1.75 -9.12
CA PHE A 115 -9.95 2.27 -10.41
C PHE A 115 -10.57 3.65 -10.69
N HIS A 116 -11.84 3.85 -10.29
CA HIS A 116 -12.47 5.17 -10.34
C HIS A 116 -11.77 6.17 -9.41
N MET A 117 -11.48 5.78 -8.16
CA MET A 117 -10.75 6.62 -7.21
C MET A 117 -9.34 6.99 -7.70
N LEU A 118 -8.69 6.09 -8.45
CA LEU A 118 -7.36 6.34 -9.01
C LEU A 118 -7.35 7.52 -9.99
N VAL A 119 -8.42 7.70 -10.76
CA VAL A 119 -8.56 8.83 -11.70
C VAL A 119 -8.66 10.17 -10.97
N HIS A 120 -9.22 10.17 -9.75
CA HIS A 120 -9.35 11.36 -8.90
C HIS A 120 -8.13 11.62 -8.00
N LEU A 121 -7.14 10.73 -8.01
CA LEU A 121 -5.92 10.89 -7.21
C LEU A 121 -5.16 12.20 -7.53
N PRO A 122 -4.99 12.62 -8.80
CA PRO A 122 -4.34 13.89 -9.12
C PRO A 122 -5.03 15.09 -8.44
N ASP A 123 -6.36 15.15 -8.50
CA ASP A 123 -7.15 16.23 -7.89
C ASP A 123 -7.09 16.18 -6.36
N SER A 124 -7.12 14.98 -5.79
CA SER A 124 -6.92 14.79 -4.34
C SER A 124 -5.55 15.31 -3.88
N ILE A 125 -4.50 15.08 -4.68
CA ILE A 125 -3.15 15.56 -4.36
C ILE A 125 -3.04 17.09 -4.48
N LEU A 126 -3.79 17.72 -5.38
CA LEU A 126 -3.87 19.19 -5.45
C LEU A 126 -4.53 19.79 -4.21
N CYS A 127 -5.57 19.14 -3.70
CA CYS A 127 -6.32 19.64 -2.54
C CYS A 127 -5.63 19.34 -1.20
N PHE A 128 -5.07 18.14 -1.04
CA PHE A 128 -4.63 17.62 0.26
C PHE A 128 -3.12 17.38 0.36
N GLY A 129 -2.37 17.66 -0.72
CA GLY A 129 -0.93 17.40 -0.78
C GLY A 129 -0.61 15.93 -1.09
N PRO A 130 0.64 15.47 -0.85
CA PRO A 130 1.07 14.12 -1.18
C PRO A 130 0.15 13.03 -0.60
N ALA A 131 -0.06 11.94 -1.34
CA ALA A 131 -1.01 10.89 -0.96
C ALA A 131 -0.82 10.29 0.45
N PRO A 132 0.41 10.16 0.99
CA PRO A 132 0.61 9.70 2.37
C PRO A 132 -0.01 10.59 3.44
N LEU A 133 -0.33 11.86 3.14
CA LEU A 133 -0.94 12.79 4.11
C LEU A 133 -2.41 12.46 4.40
N PHE A 134 -3.14 11.97 3.40
CA PHE A 134 -4.54 11.59 3.54
C PHE A 134 -4.76 10.07 3.47
N SER A 135 -3.70 9.29 3.61
CA SER A 135 -3.77 7.83 3.74
C SER A 135 -4.40 7.42 5.07
N THR A 136 -5.25 6.40 5.04
CA THR A 136 -5.90 5.87 6.25
C THR A 136 -4.94 5.11 7.16
N GLU A 137 -3.76 4.71 6.69
CA GLU A 137 -2.81 3.88 7.46
C GLU A 137 -2.40 4.52 8.80
N LYS A 138 -2.13 5.83 8.80
CA LYS A 138 -1.84 6.56 10.05
C LYS A 138 -3.04 6.51 11.00
N PHE A 139 -4.25 6.71 10.48
CA PHE A 139 -5.48 6.65 11.26
C PHE A 139 -5.75 5.24 11.80
N GLU A 140 -5.48 4.21 11.00
CA GLU A 140 -5.64 2.81 11.37
C GLU A 140 -4.67 2.38 12.49
N SER A 141 -3.46 2.97 12.55
CA SER A 141 -2.52 2.69 13.63
C SER A 141 -3.08 3.07 15.02
N TYR A 142 -3.93 4.09 15.10
CA TYR A 142 -4.61 4.49 16.33
C TYR A 142 -5.66 3.47 16.79
N ASN A 143 -6.18 2.61 15.92
CA ASN A 143 -7.15 1.59 16.30
C ASN A 143 -6.58 0.62 17.36
N GLY A 144 -5.27 0.35 17.33
CA GLY A 144 -4.61 -0.47 18.35
C GLY A 144 -4.64 0.19 19.73
N ILE A 145 -4.39 1.50 19.78
CA ILE A 145 -4.39 2.30 21.00
C ILE A 145 -5.80 2.38 21.58
N LEU A 146 -6.79 2.67 20.73
CA LEU A 146 -8.20 2.73 21.12
C LEU A 146 -8.68 1.39 21.68
N ARG A 147 -8.32 0.27 21.03
CA ARG A 147 -8.65 -1.08 21.51
C ARG A 147 -7.98 -1.36 22.83
N ASN A 148 -6.69 -1.05 22.98
CA ASN A 148 -5.95 -1.28 24.23
C ASN A 148 -6.52 -0.48 25.41
N ALA A 149 -6.84 0.80 25.18
CA ALA A 149 -7.48 1.66 26.18
C ALA A 149 -8.88 1.15 26.54
N SER A 150 -9.63 0.67 25.54
CA SER A 150 -10.97 0.10 25.76
C SER A 150 -10.94 -1.23 26.52
N THR A 151 -9.98 -2.11 26.26
CA THR A 151 -9.90 -3.42 26.95
C THR A 151 -9.48 -3.28 28.40
N HIS A 152 -8.64 -2.29 28.71
CA HIS A 152 -8.08 -2.07 30.05
C HIS A 152 -8.76 -0.93 30.83
N SER A 153 -9.78 -0.28 30.27
CA SER A 153 -10.63 0.65 31.02
C SER A 153 -11.42 -0.09 32.09
N ASN A 154 -11.66 0.58 33.23
CA ASN A 154 -12.57 0.10 34.26
C ASN A 154 -14.05 0.09 33.81
N ARG A 155 -14.32 0.59 32.59
CA ARG A 155 -15.61 0.69 31.89
C ARG A 155 -16.66 1.56 32.58
N LEU A 156 -16.29 2.31 33.60
CA LEU A 156 -17.20 3.24 34.29
C LEU A 156 -17.40 4.51 33.46
N ALA A 157 -16.36 4.96 32.75
CA ALA A 157 -16.43 6.08 31.82
C ALA A 157 -15.50 5.84 30.60
N PRO A 158 -15.82 4.88 29.72
CA PRO A 158 -14.92 4.45 28.65
C PRO A 158 -14.42 5.59 27.75
N GLY A 159 -15.29 6.55 27.43
CA GLY A 159 -14.91 7.71 26.61
C GLY A 159 -13.88 8.62 27.28
N ARG A 160 -14.00 8.84 28.60
CA ARG A 160 -13.04 9.63 29.37
C ARG A 160 -11.69 8.93 29.47
N ASP A 161 -11.70 7.64 29.77
CA ASP A 161 -10.49 6.84 29.91
C ASP A 161 -9.72 6.74 28.60
N ILE A 162 -10.43 6.49 27.49
CA ILE A 162 -9.84 6.46 26.14
C ILE A 162 -9.27 7.83 25.77
N ALA A 163 -9.97 8.94 26.09
CA ALA A 163 -9.48 10.28 25.81
C ALA A 163 -8.20 10.64 26.60
N ILE A 164 -8.13 10.25 27.88
CA ILE A 164 -6.95 10.43 28.72
C ILE A 164 -5.77 9.62 28.16
N GLU A 165 -5.99 8.35 27.84
CA GLU A 165 -4.94 7.48 27.30
C GLU A 165 -4.43 7.97 25.94
N PHE A 166 -5.34 8.44 25.08
CA PHE A 166 -4.98 9.04 23.79
C PHE A 166 -4.16 10.33 23.97
N SER A 167 -4.53 11.19 24.93
CA SER A 167 -3.79 12.41 25.27
C SER A 167 -2.38 12.10 25.80
N ASN A 168 -2.25 11.07 26.63
CA ASN A 168 -0.97 10.60 27.15
C ASN A 168 -0.08 10.11 26.00
N TYR A 169 -0.61 9.26 25.13
CA TYR A 169 0.13 8.76 23.96
C TYR A 169 0.67 9.89 23.08
N HIS A 170 -0.18 10.88 22.76
CA HIS A 170 0.23 12.03 21.96
C HIS A 170 1.36 12.84 22.64
N SER A 171 1.28 13.03 23.95
CA SER A 171 2.27 13.76 24.75
C SER A 171 3.64 13.06 24.80
N PHE A 172 3.66 11.72 24.85
CA PHE A 172 4.91 10.94 24.84
C PHE A 172 5.57 10.92 23.47
N SER A 173 4.81 10.81 22.38
CA SER A 173 5.37 10.90 21.02
C SER A 173 5.99 12.27 20.73
N PHE A 174 5.42 13.36 21.23
CA PHE A 174 5.95 14.71 21.04
C PHE A 174 7.27 14.95 21.81
N LYS A 175 7.38 14.39 23.03
CA LYS A 175 8.62 14.48 23.84
C LYS A 175 9.80 13.70 23.25
N GLY A 176 9.56 12.70 22.41
CA GLY A 176 10.61 11.97 21.68
C GLY A 176 11.25 12.77 20.54
N ILE A 177 10.50 13.71 19.94
CA ILE A 177 10.97 14.56 18.83
C ILE A 177 11.79 15.76 19.33
N LEU A 178 11.56 16.20 20.58
CA LEU A 178 12.29 17.32 21.21
C LEU A 178 13.60 16.90 21.91
N LYS A 179 14.07 15.68 21.70
CA LYS A 179 15.35 15.18 22.24
C LYS A 179 16.36 14.86 21.13
N HIS A 180 16.67 15.84 20.28
CA HIS A 180 17.95 15.86 19.56
C HIS A 180 18.39 17.33 19.43
N PRO A 181 19.43 17.77 20.18
CA PRO A 181 20.22 18.94 19.82
C PRO A 181 21.07 18.68 18.57
#